data_AF-A0A163JXA9-F1
#
_entry.id   AF-A0A163JXA9-F1
#
_cell.length_a   1.000
_cell.length_b   1.000
_cell.length_c   1.000
_cell.angle_alpha   90.00
_cell.angle_beta   90.00
_cell.angle_gamma   90.00
#
_symmetry.space_group_name_H-M   'P 1'
#
loop_
_entity.id
_entity.type
_entity.pdbx_description
1 polymer ?
#
loop_
_entity_poly.entity_id
_entity_poly.type
_entity_poly.pdbx_seq_one_letter_code
_entity_poly.pdbx_strand_id
1 'polypeptide(L)'
;MYVDGSLRLDTAKHLRWYRVKDVLAYLHQVRAYLLHSDMFQLPSLRPAAPPVSNSAKRFPSNTVYICEGIGEWNSRLQKMQHLTSVLVHPHRLSKGYHQSRSLGNAELLLLRLINASLLAYEAADSFVDRALFENRYSMVWVD
;
A
#
# COMPACT_ATOMS: atom_id res chain seq x y z
N MET A 1 -0.59 -28.51 0.71
CA MET A 1 0.15 -27.68 -0.25
C MET A 1 -0.76 -27.18 -1.37
N TYR A 2 -0.40 -26.07 -2.00
CA TYR A 2 -1.05 -25.64 -3.24
C TYR A 2 -0.64 -26.55 -4.40
N VAL A 3 -1.63 -27.14 -5.08
CA VAL A 3 -1.40 -28.20 -6.09
C VAL A 3 -1.18 -27.64 -7.49
N ASP A 4 -1.54 -26.37 -7.72
CA ASP A 4 -1.40 -25.74 -9.03
C ASP A 4 -0.44 -24.54 -8.95
N GLY A 5 0.78 -24.74 -9.44
CA GLY A 5 1.82 -23.72 -9.49
C GLY A 5 1.63 -22.80 -10.69
N SER A 6 0.46 -22.15 -10.80
CA SER A 6 0.14 -21.31 -11.96
C SER A 6 1.18 -20.19 -12.13
N LEU A 7 1.48 -19.78 -13.37
CA LEU A 7 2.31 -18.61 -13.68
C LEU A 7 1.86 -17.35 -12.89
N ARG A 8 0.56 -17.30 -12.57
CA ARG A 8 -0.04 -16.21 -11.80
C ARG A 8 0.38 -16.23 -10.33
N LEU A 9 0.56 -17.41 -9.72
CA LEU A 9 1.15 -17.53 -8.39
C LEU A 9 2.59 -17.00 -8.38
N ASP A 10 3.37 -17.35 -9.40
CA ASP A 10 4.75 -16.89 -9.49
C ASP A 10 4.82 -15.37 -9.61
N THR A 11 3.94 -14.78 -10.42
CA THR A 11 3.78 -13.32 -10.47
C THR A 11 3.40 -12.74 -9.10
N ALA A 12 2.44 -13.34 -8.40
CA ALA A 12 1.98 -12.87 -7.09
C ALA A 12 3.09 -12.81 -6.03
N LYS A 13 4.08 -13.70 -6.09
CA LYS A 13 5.24 -13.71 -5.18
C LYS A 13 6.16 -12.50 -5.36
N HIS A 14 6.22 -11.96 -6.58
CA HIS A 14 7.08 -10.82 -6.92
C HIS A 14 6.39 -9.47 -6.68
N LEU A 15 5.08 -9.46 -6.47
CA LEU A 15 4.35 -8.25 -6.12
C LEU A 15 4.65 -7.84 -4.68
N ARG A 16 4.57 -6.53 -4.41
CA ARG A 16 4.63 -6.02 -3.04
C ARG A 16 3.29 -6.16 -2.38
N TRP A 17 3.33 -6.70 -1.17
CA TRP A 17 2.18 -6.91 -0.31
C TRP A 17 2.35 -6.11 0.96
N TYR A 18 1.26 -5.53 1.45
CA TYR A 18 1.22 -4.81 2.71
C TYR A 18 0.10 -5.37 3.55
N ARG A 19 0.29 -5.51 4.86
CA ARG A 19 -0.85 -5.83 5.73
C ARG A 19 -1.72 -4.60 5.83
N VAL A 20 -3.03 -4.79 5.74
CA VAL A 20 -4.02 -3.72 5.83
C VAL A 20 -3.78 -2.84 7.07
N LYS A 21 -3.53 -3.44 8.23
CA LYS A 21 -3.24 -2.73 9.48
C LYS A 21 -1.98 -1.83 9.41
N ASP A 22 -0.96 -2.24 8.67
CA ASP A 22 0.31 -1.50 8.57
C ASP A 22 0.11 -0.28 7.65
N VAL A 23 -0.73 -0.41 6.61
CA VAL A 23 -1.16 0.71 5.76
C VAL A 23 -1.96 1.72 6.59
N LEU A 24 -2.92 1.28 7.41
CA LEU A 24 -3.70 2.18 8.26
C LEU A 24 -2.79 2.97 9.24
N ALA A 25 -1.89 2.26 9.92
CA ALA A 25 -0.93 2.89 10.82
C ALA A 25 -0.07 3.93 10.08
N TYR A 26 0.41 3.59 8.88
CA TYR A 26 1.15 4.52 8.04
C TYR A 26 0.34 5.78 7.69
N LEU A 27 -0.93 5.65 7.28
CA LEU A 27 -1.80 6.79 6.98
C LEU A 27 -1.92 7.75 8.16
N HIS A 28 -2.12 7.22 9.37
CA HIS A 28 -2.19 8.02 10.59
C HIS A 28 -0.85 8.67 10.94
N GLN A 29 0.26 7.96 10.77
CA GLN A 29 1.59 8.52 11.00
C GLN A 29 1.91 9.66 10.03
N VAL A 30 1.58 9.53 8.74
CA VAL A 30 1.77 10.60 7.76
C VAL A 30 0.88 11.79 8.10
N ARG A 31 -0.37 11.56 8.49
CA ARG A 31 -1.27 12.63 8.95
C ARG A 31 -0.69 13.35 10.17
N ALA A 32 -0.20 12.60 11.16
CA ALA A 32 0.41 13.17 12.34
C ALA A 32 1.66 14.00 12.00
N TYR A 33 2.51 13.52 11.10
CA TYR A 33 3.69 14.24 10.60
C TYR A 33 3.33 15.59 9.96
N LEU A 34 2.22 15.66 9.20
CA LEU A 34 1.78 16.93 8.59
C LEU A 34 1.20 17.91 9.60
N LEU A 35 0.52 17.41 10.63
CA LEU A 35 -0.18 18.25 11.60
C LEU A 35 0.70 18.66 12.78
N HIS A 36 1.75 17.89 13.07
CA HIS A 36 2.65 18.12 14.19
C HIS A 36 4.07 18.27 13.66
N SER A 37 4.59 19.50 13.72
CA SER A 37 5.93 19.89 13.27
C SER A 37 7.06 19.19 14.02
N ASP A 38 6.76 18.49 15.12
CA ASP A 38 7.73 17.88 16.03
C ASP A 38 8.17 16.47 15.60
N MET A 39 7.55 15.91 14.56
CA MET A 39 7.94 14.62 14.02
C MET A 39 9.18 14.77 13.12
N PHE A 40 10.35 14.48 13.68
CA PHE A 40 11.64 14.61 12.96
C PHE A 40 11.84 13.57 11.84
N GLN A 41 11.05 12.49 11.79
CA GLN A 41 11.25 11.40 10.85
C GLN A 41 10.02 11.18 9.97
N LEU A 42 10.28 11.11 8.66
CA LEU A 42 9.25 10.78 7.69
C LEU A 42 8.79 9.32 7.88
N PRO A 43 7.49 9.07 8.06
CA PRO A 43 6.97 7.72 8.14
C PRO A 43 7.28 6.92 6.87
N SER A 44 7.62 5.64 7.04
CA SER A 44 7.95 4.75 5.93
C SER A 44 7.13 3.47 6.03
N LEU A 45 6.39 3.16 4.96
CA LEU A 45 5.65 1.92 4.82
C LEU A 45 6.57 0.85 4.23
N ARG A 46 6.74 -0.26 4.94
CA ARG A 46 7.53 -1.40 4.46
C ARG A 46 6.60 -2.49 3.93
N PRO A 47 6.93 -3.10 2.78
CA PRO A 47 6.19 -4.27 2.32
C PRO A 47 6.37 -5.41 3.32
N ALA A 48 5.29 -6.14 3.55
CA ALA A 48 5.33 -7.41 4.23
C ALA A 48 5.98 -8.45 3.31
N ALA A 49 6.49 -9.54 3.91
CA ALA A 49 6.80 -10.73 3.13
C ALA A 49 5.54 -11.16 2.34
N PRO A 50 5.68 -11.63 1.09
CA PRO A 50 4.56 -12.14 0.32
C PRO A 50 3.75 -13.16 1.16
N PRO A 51 2.42 -13.08 1.14
CA PRO A 51 1.58 -13.93 1.98
C PRO A 51 1.73 -15.42 1.62
N VAL A 52 2.13 -15.70 0.38
CA VAL A 52 2.52 -17.01 -0.12
C VAL A 52 3.87 -16.88 -0.82
N SER A 53 4.92 -17.43 -0.22
CA SER A 53 6.28 -17.44 -0.80
C SER A 53 6.58 -18.72 -1.57
N ASN A 54 5.92 -19.82 -1.23
CA ASN A 54 6.02 -21.12 -1.90
C ASN A 54 4.69 -21.88 -1.80
N SER A 55 4.53 -22.94 -2.59
CA SER A 55 3.32 -23.78 -2.58
C SER A 55 3.10 -24.53 -1.26
N ALA A 56 4.13 -24.63 -0.41
CA ALA A 56 4.05 -25.31 0.89
C ALA A 56 3.45 -24.44 2.01
N LYS A 57 3.26 -23.13 1.78
CA LYS A 57 2.67 -22.23 2.78
C LYS A 57 1.35 -21.66 2.27
N ARG A 58 0.26 -22.00 2.97
CA ARG A 58 -1.06 -21.46 2.67
C ARG A 58 -1.16 -19.98 3.03
N PHE A 59 -1.99 -19.24 2.29
CA PHE A 59 -2.32 -17.86 2.65
C PHE A 59 -2.93 -17.80 4.08
N PRO A 60 -2.53 -16.86 4.95
CA PRO A 60 -3.03 -16.78 6.32
C PRO A 60 -4.56 -16.56 6.40
N SER A 61 -5.26 -17.26 7.29
CA SER A 61 -6.74 -17.16 7.41
C SER A 61 -7.21 -15.89 8.09
N ASN A 62 -6.38 -15.32 8.95
CA ASN A 62 -6.73 -14.25 9.88
C ASN A 62 -6.09 -12.91 9.51
N THR A 63 -5.54 -12.79 8.31
CA THR A 63 -4.84 -11.58 7.87
C THR A 63 -5.34 -11.17 6.49
N VAL A 64 -5.52 -9.87 6.32
CA VAL A 64 -5.92 -9.25 5.06
C VAL A 64 -4.78 -8.37 4.56
N TYR A 65 -4.56 -8.39 3.25
CA TYR A 65 -3.47 -7.69 2.60
C TYR A 65 -3.97 -6.73 1.52
N ILE A 66 -3.13 -5.75 1.21
CA ILE A 66 -3.20 -4.93 0.01
C ILE A 66 -2.01 -5.32 -0.88
N CYS A 67 -2.23 -5.34 -2.19
CA CYS A 67 -1.20 -5.65 -3.17
C CYS A 67 -1.06 -4.49 -4.16
N GLU A 68 0.17 -4.15 -4.55
CA GLU A 68 0.39 -3.10 -5.56
C GLU A 68 -0.18 -3.47 -6.95
N GLY A 69 -0.28 -4.75 -7.27
CA GLY A 69 -0.84 -5.21 -8.54
C GLY A 69 -2.37 -5.24 -8.58
N ILE A 70 -3.06 -4.85 -7.51
CA ILE A 70 -4.52 -5.01 -7.37
C ILE A 70 -5.16 -3.69 -6.97
N GLY A 71 -6.09 -3.21 -7.81
CA GLY A 71 -6.84 -1.99 -7.56
C GLY A 71 -5.99 -0.72 -7.58
N GLU A 72 -6.44 0.31 -6.86
CA GLU A 72 -5.83 1.65 -6.91
C GLU A 72 -4.76 1.90 -5.83
N TRP A 73 -4.48 0.92 -4.97
CA TRP A 73 -3.60 1.12 -3.83
C TRP A 73 -2.16 1.49 -4.21
N ASN A 74 -1.62 0.92 -5.30
CA ASN A 74 -0.29 1.30 -5.78
C ASN A 74 -0.22 2.79 -6.15
N SER A 75 -1.18 3.27 -6.93
CA SER A 75 -1.30 4.69 -7.31
C SER A 75 -1.40 5.59 -6.08
N ARG A 76 -2.20 5.20 -5.08
CA ARG A 76 -2.33 5.94 -3.81
C ARG A 76 -1.01 6.01 -3.04
N LEU A 77 -0.35 4.87 -2.83
CA LEU A 77 0.89 4.78 -2.06
C LEU A 77 2.04 5.52 -2.76
N GLN A 78 2.18 5.40 -4.08
CA GLN A 78 3.19 6.11 -4.84
C GLN A 78 2.97 7.63 -4.82
N LYS A 79 1.73 8.09 -4.96
CA LYS A 79 1.40 9.52 -4.84
C LYS A 79 1.71 10.05 -3.44
N MET A 80 1.42 9.28 -2.39
CA MET A 80 1.79 9.65 -1.02
C MET A 80 3.31 9.78 -0.87
N GLN A 81 4.08 8.76 -1.29
CA GLN A 81 5.54 8.78 -1.24
C GLN A 81 6.15 9.94 -2.04
N HIS A 82 5.55 10.26 -3.19
CA HIS A 82 5.98 11.39 -3.99
C HIS A 82 5.75 12.72 -3.25
N LEU A 83 4.53 12.95 -2.75
CA LEU A 83 4.17 14.17 -2.05
C LEU A 83 4.99 14.34 -0.77
N THR A 84 5.17 13.28 0.03
CA THR A 84 6.04 13.34 1.22
C THR A 84 7.49 13.66 0.86
N SER A 85 8.00 13.13 -0.25
CA SER A 85 9.34 13.47 -0.73
C SER A 85 9.47 14.93 -1.15
N VAL A 86 8.42 15.53 -1.74
CA VAL A 86 8.41 16.97 -2.07
C VAL A 86 8.46 17.83 -0.80
N LEU A 87 7.77 17.43 0.26
CA LEU A 87 7.79 18.14 1.55
C LEU A 87 9.17 18.12 2.21
N VAL A 88 9.86 16.97 2.19
CA VAL A 88 11.21 16.83 2.75
C VAL A 88 12.28 17.44 1.84
N HIS A 89 12.00 17.53 0.54
CA HIS A 89 12.94 18.05 -0.45
C HIS A 89 12.29 19.16 -1.31
N PRO A 90 12.10 20.38 -0.77
CA PRO A 90 11.40 21.46 -1.47
C PRO A 90 12.00 21.84 -2.83
N HIS A 91 13.31 21.64 -3.00
CA HIS A 91 13.99 21.86 -4.29
C HIS A 91 13.41 21.01 -5.43
N ARG A 92 12.67 19.93 -5.13
CA ARG A 92 11.97 19.10 -6.13
C ARG A 92 10.80 19.84 -6.79
N LEU A 93 10.28 20.91 -6.19
CA LEU A 93 9.22 21.75 -6.79
C LEU A 93 9.66 22.38 -8.12
N SER A 94 10.95 22.70 -8.28
CA SER A 94 11.49 23.28 -9.51
C SER A 94 11.43 22.33 -10.71
N LYS A 95 11.23 21.02 -10.48
CA LYS A 95 11.05 20.01 -11.53
C LYS A 95 9.66 20.06 -12.17
N GLY A 96 8.77 20.93 -11.70
CA GLY A 96 7.47 21.16 -12.32
C GLY A 96 6.51 19.98 -12.24
N TYR A 97 6.59 19.17 -11.16
CA TYR A 97 5.68 18.05 -10.98
C TYR A 97 4.23 18.51 -11.06
N HIS A 98 3.40 17.76 -11.78
CA HIS A 98 1.99 18.08 -11.95
C HIS A 98 1.34 18.22 -10.57
N GLN A 99 0.65 19.35 -10.37
CA GLN A 99 -0.18 19.70 -9.21
C GLN A 99 0.54 20.17 -7.94
N SER A 100 1.85 19.99 -7.74
CA SER A 100 2.56 20.54 -6.56
C SER A 100 3.34 21.81 -6.90
N ARG A 101 2.63 22.95 -6.98
CA ARG A 101 3.23 24.27 -7.28
C ARG A 101 3.87 24.95 -6.07
N SER A 102 3.54 24.50 -4.86
CA SER A 102 4.06 25.02 -3.59
C SER A 102 4.02 23.93 -2.53
N LEU A 103 4.76 24.12 -1.42
CA LEU A 103 4.74 23.21 -0.28
C LEU A 103 3.33 23.08 0.32
N GLY A 104 2.65 24.20 0.59
CA GLY A 104 1.28 24.17 1.12
C GLY A 104 0.29 23.44 0.20
N ASN A 105 0.48 23.50 -1.13
CA ASN A 105 -0.36 22.70 -2.03
C ASN A 105 -0.03 21.20 -1.95
N ALA A 106 1.25 20.84 -1.80
CA ALA A 106 1.65 19.44 -1.61
C ALA A 106 1.07 18.87 -0.29
N GLU A 107 1.08 19.64 0.79
CA GLU A 107 0.45 19.27 2.08
C GLU A 107 -1.05 19.05 1.92
N LEU A 108 -1.76 20.00 1.29
CA LEU A 108 -3.20 19.90 1.06
C LEU A 108 -3.56 18.68 0.20
N LEU A 109 -2.81 18.43 -0.87
CA LEU A 109 -2.98 17.25 -1.72
C LEU A 109 -2.75 15.96 -0.94
N LEU A 110 -1.73 15.94 -0.08
CA LEU A 110 -1.43 14.76 0.75
C LEU A 110 -2.53 14.51 1.78
N LEU A 111 -3.06 15.55 2.44
CA LEU A 111 -4.21 15.43 3.35
C LEU A 111 -5.46 14.87 2.64
N ARG A 112 -5.76 15.36 1.43
CA ARG A 112 -6.86 14.85 0.61
C ARG A 112 -6.66 13.38 0.24
N LEU A 113 -5.44 13.02 -0.14
CA LEU A 113 -5.09 11.66 -0.50
C LEU A 113 -5.16 10.69 0.69
N ILE A 114 -4.75 11.14 1.88
CA ILE A 114 -4.92 10.40 3.14
C ILE A 114 -6.41 10.16 3.39
N ASN A 115 -7.23 11.21 3.34
CA ASN A 115 -8.68 11.07 3.57
C ASN A 115 -9.32 10.10 2.56
N ALA A 116 -9.02 10.24 1.28
CA ALA A 116 -9.53 9.34 0.24
C ALA A 116 -9.06 7.89 0.46
N SER A 117 -7.88 7.67 1.04
CA SER A 117 -7.36 6.33 1.33
C SER A 117 -7.95 5.74 2.60
N LEU A 118 -8.29 6.55 3.60
CA LEU A 118 -9.06 6.13 4.76
C LEU A 118 -10.49 5.71 4.37
N LEU A 119 -11.14 6.45 3.46
CA LEU A 119 -12.45 6.05 2.93
C LEU A 119 -12.37 4.73 2.14
N ALA A 120 -11.33 4.54 1.32
CA ALA A 120 -11.11 3.27 0.62
C ALA A 120 -10.83 2.12 1.61
N TYR A 121 -10.10 2.40 2.69
CA TYR A 121 -9.86 1.46 3.77
C TYR A 121 -11.16 1.03 4.45
N GLU A 122 -12.03 1.99 4.80
CA GLU A 122 -13.33 1.74 5.44
C GLU A 122 -14.25 0.91 4.54
N ALA A 123 -14.22 1.16 3.23
CA ALA A 123 -14.95 0.38 2.23
C ALA A 123 -14.33 -1.01 1.95
N ALA A 124 -13.22 -1.37 2.61
CA ALA A 124 -12.42 -2.56 2.33
C ALA A 124 -12.05 -2.71 0.84
N ASP A 125 -11.83 -1.58 0.16
CA ASP A 125 -11.57 -1.55 -1.28
C ASP A 125 -10.27 -2.32 -1.60
N SER A 126 -10.39 -3.30 -2.49
CA SER A 126 -9.25 -4.07 -3.03
C SER A 126 -8.44 -4.81 -1.96
N PHE A 127 -9.05 -5.10 -0.81
CA PHE A 127 -8.49 -5.96 0.22
C PHE A 127 -8.47 -7.41 -0.25
N VAL A 128 -7.39 -8.12 0.10
CA VAL A 128 -7.17 -9.51 -0.30
C VAL A 128 -7.04 -10.38 0.93
N ASP A 129 -8.06 -11.19 1.15
CA ASP A 129 -8.04 -12.29 2.12
C ASP A 129 -7.65 -13.61 1.43
N ARG A 130 -7.67 -14.71 2.19
CA ARG A 130 -7.38 -16.05 1.66
C ARG A 130 -8.31 -16.43 0.52
N ALA A 131 -9.62 -16.24 0.68
CA ALA A 131 -10.60 -16.72 -0.28
C ALA A 131 -10.45 -15.96 -1.62
N LEU A 132 -10.29 -14.65 -1.57
CA LEU A 132 -10.06 -13.82 -2.74
C LEU A 132 -8.71 -14.15 -3.40
N PHE A 133 -7.65 -14.37 -2.61
CA PHE A 133 -6.36 -14.79 -3.14
C PHE A 133 -6.47 -16.12 -3.88
N GLU A 134 -7.03 -17.13 -3.22
CA GLU A 134 -7.17 -18.48 -3.78
C GLU A 134 -8.04 -18.46 -5.04
N ASN A 135 -9.14 -17.72 -5.05
CA ASN A 135 -9.98 -17.53 -6.23
C ASN A 135 -9.25 -16.80 -7.37
N ARG A 136 -8.64 -15.65 -7.09
CA ARG A 136 -7.96 -14.80 -8.10
C ARG A 136 -6.82 -15.54 -8.81
N TYR A 137 -6.07 -16.35 -8.07
CA TYR A 137 -4.91 -17.07 -8.59
C TYR A 137 -5.23 -18.53 -8.96
N SER A 138 -6.49 -18.94 -8.89
CA SER A 138 -6.97 -20.30 -9.18
C SER A 138 -6.22 -21.36 -8.36
N MET A 139 -5.98 -21.07 -7.10
CA MET A 139 -5.19 -21.89 -6.20
C MET A 139 -6.08 -22.82 -5.39
N VAL A 140 -5.78 -24.11 -5.42
CA VAL A 140 -6.43 -25.12 -4.57
C VAL A 140 -5.42 -25.65 -3.56
N TRP A 141 -5.77 -25.53 -2.27
CA TRP A 141 -4.99 -26.11 -1.20
C TRP A 141 -5.49 -27.53 -0.90
N VAL A 142 -4.60 -28.51 -0.97
CA VAL A 142 -4.85 -29.88 -0.53
C VAL A 142 -4.04 -30.11 0.74
N ASP A 143 -4.66 -30.65 1.79
CA ASP A 143 -3.99 -30.92 3.05
C ASP A 143 -2.98 -32.08 2.94
#